data_AF-G8BZF6-F1
#
_entry.id   AF-G8BZF6-F1
#
_cell.length_a   1.000
_cell.length_b   1.000
_cell.length_c   1.000
_cell.angle_alpha   90.00
_cell.angle_beta   90.00
_cell.angle_gamma   90.00
#
_symmetry.space_group_name_H-M   'P 1'
#
loop_
_entity.id
_entity.type
_entity.pdbx_description
1 polymer ?
#
loop_
_entity_poly.entity_id
_entity_poly.type
_entity_poly.pdbx_seq_one_letter_code
_entity_poly.pdbx_strand_id
1 'polypeptide(L)'
;MNSAEVFEQTLNDALITTNIPYDQFLHLLHGAQGGYSFTEEQTKTWYTQLEKMDKETLKKIRRRFEHFINKVRRSQLRELETSQLSESFKLEELINNLYTIDDLLSTKLQLLDNKVTESNNQLRTFDEQLEQTIGNSTSSSEPLSSILQTIDKYRRAIDGTK
;
A
#
# COMPACT_ATOMS: atom_id res chain seq x y z
N MET A 1 -24.91 -14.18 21.95
CA MET A 1 -24.19 -15.45 22.16
C MET A 1 -22.82 -15.33 21.54
N ASN A 2 -21.78 -15.62 22.31
CA ASN A 2 -20.38 -15.69 21.87
C ASN A 2 -20.15 -16.99 21.07
N SER A 3 -19.20 -17.01 20.13
CA SER A 3 -18.89 -18.21 19.33
C SER A 3 -18.47 -19.41 20.17
N ALA A 4 -17.88 -19.16 21.34
CA ALA A 4 -17.59 -20.19 22.33
C ALA A 4 -18.88 -20.79 22.94
N GLU A 5 -19.89 -19.98 23.22
CA GLU A 5 -21.15 -20.45 23.81
C GLU A 5 -21.93 -21.33 22.83
N VAL A 6 -21.97 -20.96 21.55
CA VAL A 6 -22.61 -21.76 20.49
C VAL A 6 -21.91 -23.11 20.32
N PHE A 7 -20.58 -23.12 20.34
CA PHE A 7 -19.79 -24.34 20.21
C PHE A 7 -19.98 -25.28 21.41
N GLU A 8 -19.99 -24.72 22.63
CA GLU A 8 -20.24 -25.48 23.86
C GLU A 8 -21.64 -26.09 23.88
N GLN A 9 -22.65 -25.35 23.45
CA GLN A 9 -24.01 -25.87 23.34
C GLN A 9 -24.09 -27.02 22.33
N THR A 10 -23.51 -26.82 21.14
CA THR A 10 -23.47 -27.87 20.09
C THR A 10 -22.74 -29.12 20.56
N LEU A 11 -21.67 -28.97 21.34
CA LEU A 11 -20.94 -30.10 21.91
C LEU A 11 -21.76 -30.86 22.94
N ASN A 12 -22.43 -30.15 23.84
CA ASN A 12 -23.26 -30.76 24.87
C ASN A 12 -24.43 -31.52 24.24
N ASP A 13 -25.04 -30.96 23.19
CA ASP A 13 -26.12 -31.59 22.44
C ASP A 13 -25.66 -32.81 21.62
N ALA A 14 -24.36 -32.98 21.39
CA ALA A 14 -23.79 -34.13 20.69
C ALA A 14 -23.36 -35.28 21.63
N LEU A 15 -23.37 -35.08 22.95
CA LEU A 15 -22.99 -36.12 23.92
C LEU A 15 -24.11 -37.13 24.13
N ILE A 16 -23.73 -38.40 24.31
CA ILE A 16 -24.68 -39.49 24.47
C ILE A 16 -25.37 -39.37 25.83
N THR A 17 -24.62 -39.08 26.89
CA THR A 17 -25.17 -38.97 28.25
C THR A 17 -26.01 -37.72 28.48
N THR A 18 -25.91 -36.71 27.61
CA THR A 18 -26.78 -35.53 27.66
C THR A 18 -28.14 -35.82 27.04
N ASN A 19 -28.18 -36.63 25.98
CA ASN A 19 -29.40 -36.96 25.25
C ASN A 19 -30.14 -38.18 25.79
N ILE A 20 -29.41 -39.14 26.37
CA ILE A 20 -29.96 -40.38 26.91
C ILE A 20 -29.67 -40.41 28.41
N PRO A 21 -30.57 -39.88 29.24
CA PRO A 21 -30.44 -39.99 30.69
C PRO A 21 -30.49 -41.46 31.13
N TYR A 22 -29.93 -41.74 32.31
CA TYR A 22 -29.77 -43.10 32.83
C TYR A 22 -31.05 -43.94 32.79
N ASP A 23 -32.21 -43.34 33.11
CA ASP A 23 -33.50 -44.05 33.09
C ASP A 23 -33.87 -44.53 31.68
N GLN A 24 -33.61 -43.70 30.66
CA GLN A 24 -33.84 -44.08 29.26
C GLN A 24 -32.81 -45.11 28.80
N PHE A 25 -31.56 -45.00 29.24
CA PHE A 25 -30.52 -45.98 28.97
C PHE A 25 -30.87 -47.37 29.54
N LEU A 26 -31.40 -47.42 30.76
CA LEU A 26 -31.94 -48.62 31.40
C LEU A 26 -33.10 -49.21 30.59
N HIS A 27 -34.06 -48.37 30.16
CA HIS A 27 -35.18 -48.84 29.35
C HIS A 27 -34.76 -49.41 27.99
N LEU A 28 -33.74 -48.82 27.34
CA LEU A 28 -33.19 -49.32 26.08
C LEU A 28 -32.55 -50.71 26.24
N LEU A 29 -31.81 -50.93 27.32
CA LEU A 29 -31.16 -52.21 27.61
C LEU A 29 -32.17 -53.30 27.99
N HIS A 30 -33.19 -52.96 28.78
CA HIS A 30 -34.25 -53.91 29.15
C HIS A 30 -35.26 -54.17 28.02
N GLY A 31 -35.41 -53.26 27.08
CA GLY A 31 -36.29 -53.38 25.91
C GLY A 31 -35.71 -54.17 24.75
N ALA A 32 -34.38 -54.31 24.66
CA ALA A 32 -33.67 -55.06 23.62
C ALA A 32 -33.76 -56.60 23.80
N GLN A 33 -34.88 -57.10 24.31
CA GLN A 33 -35.07 -58.48 24.81
C GLN A 33 -34.73 -59.56 23.78
N GLY A 34 -33.50 -60.05 23.88
CA GLY A 34 -33.03 -61.35 23.40
C GLY A 34 -32.28 -62.07 24.52
N GLY A 35 -32.96 -62.38 25.64
CA GLY A 35 -32.49 -63.36 26.64
C GLY A 35 -31.34 -62.99 27.58
N TYR A 36 -30.71 -61.82 27.46
CA TYR A 36 -29.65 -61.39 28.39
C TYR A 36 -30.22 -60.47 29.48
N SER A 37 -30.30 -60.98 30.72
CA SER A 37 -30.60 -60.17 31.90
C SER A 37 -29.31 -59.57 32.45
N PHE A 38 -29.06 -58.31 32.17
CA PHE A 38 -27.96 -57.56 32.81
C PHE A 38 -28.37 -57.17 34.23
N THR A 39 -27.44 -57.21 35.17
CA THR A 39 -27.74 -56.68 36.52
C THR A 39 -27.79 -55.17 36.48
N GLU A 40 -28.59 -54.58 37.37
CA GLU A 40 -28.67 -53.11 37.51
C GLU A 40 -27.29 -52.51 37.82
N GLU A 41 -26.46 -53.23 38.59
CA GLU A 41 -25.08 -52.83 38.92
C GLU A 41 -24.15 -52.81 37.70
N GLN A 42 -24.27 -53.79 36.79
CA GLN A 42 -23.53 -53.79 35.52
C GLN A 42 -23.94 -52.62 34.64
N THR A 43 -25.26 -52.37 34.53
CA THR A 43 -25.81 -51.29 33.72
C THR A 43 -25.38 -49.92 34.24
N LYS A 44 -25.41 -49.73 35.56
CA LYS A 44 -24.91 -48.53 36.23
C LYS A 44 -23.43 -48.30 35.97
N THR A 45 -22.64 -49.37 35.99
CA THR A 45 -21.18 -49.30 35.71
C THR A 45 -20.91 -48.86 34.28
N TRP A 46 -21.63 -49.40 33.29
CA TRP A 46 -21.47 -48.98 31.90
C TRP A 46 -21.88 -47.53 31.67
N TYR A 47 -23.00 -47.11 32.24
CA TYR A 47 -23.45 -45.72 32.11
C TYR A 47 -22.46 -44.73 32.76
N THR A 48 -21.91 -45.06 33.93
CA THR A 48 -20.88 -44.21 34.56
C THR A 48 -19.57 -44.19 33.78
N GLN A 49 -19.19 -45.30 33.13
CA GLN A 49 -18.06 -45.30 32.20
C GLN A 49 -18.32 -44.41 30.98
N LEU A 50 -19.53 -44.47 30.42
CA LEU A 50 -19.96 -43.63 29.30
C LEU A 50 -19.92 -42.14 29.68
N GLU A 51 -20.46 -41.76 30.85
CA GLU A 51 -20.37 -40.38 31.35
C GLU A 51 -18.93 -39.90 31.49
N LYS A 52 -18.05 -40.77 32.00
CA LYS A 52 -16.65 -40.42 32.17
C LYS A 52 -15.98 -40.20 30.82
N MET A 53 -16.26 -41.06 29.84
CA MET A 53 -15.76 -40.91 28.47
C MET A 53 -16.28 -39.63 27.81
N ASP A 54 -17.56 -39.30 27.96
CA ASP A 54 -18.16 -38.08 27.42
C ASP A 54 -17.52 -36.83 28.05
N LYS A 55 -17.36 -36.81 29.39
CA LYS A 55 -16.68 -35.72 30.12
C LYS A 55 -15.22 -35.54 29.67
N GLU A 56 -14.47 -36.62 29.52
CA GLU A 56 -13.08 -36.56 29.05
C GLU A 56 -12.97 -36.09 27.59
N THR A 57 -13.90 -36.55 26.75
CA THR A 57 -13.98 -36.16 25.33
C THR A 57 -14.30 -34.67 25.20
N LEU A 58 -15.30 -34.17 25.92
CA LEU A 58 -15.64 -32.75 25.94
C LEU A 58 -14.44 -31.91 26.38
N LYS A 59 -13.73 -32.31 27.44
CA LYS A 59 -12.53 -31.60 27.92
C LYS A 59 -11.42 -31.54 26.86
N LYS A 60 -11.21 -32.63 26.10
CA LYS A 60 -10.22 -32.67 25.02
C LYS A 60 -10.64 -31.77 23.86
N ILE A 61 -11.90 -31.81 23.45
CA ILE A 61 -12.40 -31.00 22.35
C ILE A 61 -12.38 -29.52 22.72
N ARG A 62 -12.83 -29.13 23.91
CA ARG A 62 -12.77 -27.73 24.40
C ARG A 62 -11.37 -27.15 24.29
N ARG A 63 -10.35 -27.88 24.77
CA ARG A 63 -8.94 -27.45 24.66
C ARG A 63 -8.48 -27.29 23.22
N ARG A 64 -8.85 -28.21 22.33
CA ARG A 64 -8.50 -28.13 20.90
C ARG A 64 -9.18 -26.95 20.23
N PHE A 65 -10.43 -26.69 20.57
CA PHE A 65 -11.19 -25.56 20.05
C PHE A 65 -10.63 -24.22 20.52
N GLU A 66 -10.33 -24.07 21.81
CA GLU A 66 -9.66 -22.88 22.35
C GLU A 66 -8.33 -22.62 21.64
N HIS A 67 -7.52 -23.67 21.46
CA HIS A 67 -6.27 -23.57 20.73
C HIS A 67 -6.49 -23.14 19.27
N PHE A 68 -7.45 -23.75 18.59
CA PHE A 68 -7.80 -23.42 17.21
C PHE A 68 -8.25 -21.96 17.06
N ILE A 69 -9.20 -21.50 17.89
CA ILE A 69 -9.70 -20.13 17.86
C ILE A 69 -8.57 -19.13 18.12
N ASN A 70 -7.70 -19.40 19.09
CA ASN A 70 -6.56 -18.52 19.37
C ASN A 70 -5.58 -18.48 18.20
N LYS A 71 -5.34 -19.62 17.54
CA LYS A 71 -4.50 -19.69 16.34
C LYS A 71 -5.11 -18.89 15.18
N VAL A 72 -6.41 -19.06 14.92
CA VAL A 72 -7.13 -18.34 13.87
C VAL A 72 -7.12 -16.84 14.13
N ARG A 73 -7.44 -16.40 15.35
CA ARG A 73 -7.41 -14.98 15.72
C ARG A 73 -6.04 -14.35 15.51
N ARG A 74 -4.96 -15.05 15.86
CA ARG A 74 -3.59 -14.58 15.63
C ARG A 74 -3.25 -14.49 14.14
N SER A 75 -3.73 -15.44 13.33
CA SER A 75 -3.54 -15.40 11.87
C SER A 75 -4.26 -14.21 11.26
N GLN A 76 -5.54 -14.05 11.59
CA GLN A 76 -6.38 -12.95 11.10
C GLN A 76 -5.84 -11.58 11.52
N LEU A 77 -5.34 -11.46 12.76
CA LEU A 77 -4.71 -10.23 13.23
C LEU A 77 -3.46 -9.89 12.40
N ARG A 78 -2.60 -10.88 12.14
CA ARG A 78 -1.40 -10.67 11.30
C ARG A 78 -1.77 -10.31 9.87
N GLU A 79 -2.75 -10.98 9.29
CA GLU A 79 -3.25 -10.66 7.94
C GLU A 79 -3.76 -9.22 7.88
N LEU A 80 -4.53 -8.80 8.88
CA LEU A 80 -5.01 -7.42 9.01
C LEU A 80 -3.86 -6.42 9.15
N GLU A 81 -2.89 -6.69 10.03
CA GLU A 81 -1.70 -5.87 10.19
C GLU A 81 -0.92 -5.75 8.88
N THR A 82 -0.72 -6.84 8.16
CA THR A 82 -0.02 -6.82 6.87
C THR A 82 -0.80 -6.06 5.80
N SER A 83 -2.12 -6.21 5.74
CA SER A 83 -2.97 -5.49 4.80
C SER A 83 -2.90 -3.99 5.08
N GLN A 84 -3.04 -3.60 6.35
CA GLN A 84 -2.97 -2.20 6.76
C GLN A 84 -1.59 -1.58 6.51
N LEU A 85 -0.51 -2.34 6.75
CA LEU A 85 0.85 -1.90 6.44
C LEU A 85 1.11 -1.82 4.93
N SER A 86 0.42 -2.62 4.10
CA SER A 86 0.55 -2.54 2.65
C SER A 86 -0.18 -1.33 2.04
N GLU A 87 -1.25 -0.88 2.69
CA GLU A 87 -2.00 0.33 2.29
C GLU A 87 -1.41 1.62 2.89
N SER A 88 -0.56 1.48 3.91
CA SER A 88 0.14 2.60 4.55
C SER A 88 1.51 2.79 3.94
N PHE A 89 1.76 3.95 3.34
CA PHE A 89 3.12 4.32 2.94
C PHE A 89 3.98 4.49 4.19
N LYS A 90 5.11 3.79 4.23
CA LYS A 90 6.11 4.03 5.26
C LYS A 90 6.59 5.46 5.15
N LEU A 91 6.58 6.18 6.27
CA LEU A 91 7.04 7.57 6.32
C LEU A 91 8.49 7.66 5.80
N GLU A 92 9.32 6.65 6.05
CA GLU A 92 10.68 6.60 5.52
C GLU A 92 10.71 6.57 3.98
N GLU A 93 9.81 5.83 3.34
CA GLU A 93 9.74 5.74 1.88
C GLU A 93 9.23 7.05 1.27
N LEU A 94 8.26 7.69 1.91
CA LEU A 94 7.79 9.03 1.54
C LEU A 94 8.92 10.06 1.62
N ILE A 95 9.68 10.06 2.73
CA ILE A 95 10.81 10.98 2.95
C ILE A 95 11.90 10.75 1.91
N ASN A 96 12.27 9.49 1.63
CA ASN A 96 13.26 9.18 0.60
C ASN A 96 12.82 9.63 -0.79
N ASN A 97 11.55 9.46 -1.13
CA ASN A 97 10.99 9.96 -2.39
C ASN A 97 11.03 11.50 -2.45
N LEU A 98 10.75 12.19 -1.35
CA LEU A 98 10.87 13.65 -1.26
C LEU A 98 12.30 14.14 -1.49
N TYR A 99 13.30 13.48 -0.89
CA TYR A 99 14.71 13.79 -1.16
C TYR A 99 15.08 13.57 -2.63
N THR A 100 14.58 12.49 -3.24
CA THR A 100 14.84 12.20 -4.66
C THR A 100 14.22 13.25 -5.57
N ILE A 101 13.02 13.76 -5.22
CA ILE A 101 12.37 14.85 -5.95
C ILE A 101 13.17 16.15 -5.79
N ASP A 102 13.67 16.45 -4.60
CA ASP A 102 14.49 17.64 -4.34
C ASP A 102 15.79 17.63 -5.14
N ASP A 103 16.49 16.48 -5.19
CA ASP A 103 17.69 16.29 -6.01
C ASP A 103 17.41 16.52 -7.51
N LEU A 104 16.30 15.99 -8.00
CA LEU A 104 15.90 16.13 -9.40
C LEU A 104 15.52 17.57 -9.75
N LEU A 105 14.79 18.25 -8.85
CA LEU A 105 14.46 19.66 -8.99
C LEU A 105 15.71 20.52 -8.98
N SER A 106 16.61 20.29 -8.03
CA SER A 106 17.89 21.00 -7.91
C SER A 106 18.74 20.84 -9.17
N THR A 107 18.85 19.62 -9.70
CA THR A 107 19.57 19.34 -10.95
C THR A 107 18.96 20.11 -12.13
N LYS A 108 17.63 20.14 -12.23
CA LYS A 108 16.94 20.87 -13.30
C LYS A 108 17.11 22.38 -13.17
N LEU A 109 17.12 22.90 -11.94
CA LEU A 109 17.34 24.30 -11.63
C LEU A 109 18.76 24.73 -12.01
N GLN A 110 19.75 23.91 -11.66
CA GLN A 110 21.14 24.13 -12.04
C GLN A 110 21.33 24.11 -13.57
N LEU A 111 20.67 23.20 -14.28
CA LEU A 111 20.71 23.17 -15.74
C LEU A 111 20.10 24.43 -16.36
N LEU A 112 18.99 24.92 -15.81
CA LEU A 112 18.38 26.19 -16.23
C LEU A 112 19.31 27.37 -15.96
N ASP A 113 19.93 27.43 -14.79
CA ASP A 113 20.87 28.48 -14.41
C ASP A 113 22.09 28.52 -15.34
N ASN A 114 22.65 27.35 -15.66
CA ASN A 114 23.73 27.22 -16.64
C ASN A 114 23.31 27.75 -18.01
N LYS A 115 22.09 27.44 -18.47
CA LYS A 115 21.57 27.90 -19.76
C LYS A 115 21.34 29.41 -19.80
N VAL A 116 20.85 29.99 -18.70
CA VAL A 116 20.70 31.45 -18.55
C VAL A 116 22.07 32.12 -18.61
N THR A 117 23.04 31.59 -17.88
CA THR A 117 24.41 32.10 -17.85
C THR A 117 25.06 32.04 -19.23
N GLU A 118 24.88 30.93 -19.96
CA GLU A 118 25.35 30.79 -21.33
C GLU A 118 24.72 31.82 -22.27
N SER A 119 23.39 31.99 -22.21
CA SER A 119 22.69 33.00 -23.01
C SER A 119 23.15 34.42 -22.69
N ASN A 120 23.42 34.72 -21.42
CA ASN A 120 23.90 36.03 -21.00
C ASN A 120 25.32 36.31 -21.51
N ASN A 121 26.19 35.29 -21.49
CA ASN A 121 27.53 35.39 -22.07
C ASN A 121 27.47 35.62 -23.60
N GLN A 122 26.58 34.91 -24.30
CA GLN A 122 26.37 35.10 -25.74
C GLN A 122 25.91 36.54 -26.05
N LEU A 123 24.95 37.07 -25.29
CA LEU A 123 24.51 38.46 -25.38
C LEU A 123 25.67 39.44 -25.16
N ARG A 124 26.48 39.22 -24.12
CA ARG A 124 27.65 40.07 -23.85
C ARG A 124 28.66 40.05 -24.99
N THR A 125 28.96 38.87 -25.53
CA THR A 125 29.87 38.76 -26.68
C THR A 125 29.31 39.43 -27.93
N PHE A 126 27.99 39.38 -28.13
CA PHE A 126 27.33 40.06 -29.24
C PHE A 126 27.43 41.58 -29.09
N ASP A 127 27.17 42.12 -27.90
CA ASP A 127 27.32 43.55 -27.60
C ASP A 127 28.78 44.01 -27.80
N GLU A 128 29.75 43.25 -27.30
CA GLU A 128 31.18 43.53 -27.49
C GLU A 128 31.56 43.57 -28.99
N GLN A 129 31.04 42.64 -29.80
CA GLN A 129 31.26 42.63 -31.26
C GLN A 129 30.60 43.83 -31.96
N LEU A 130 29.41 44.23 -31.51
CA LEU A 130 28.68 45.38 -32.05
C LEU A 130 29.44 46.68 -31.75
N GLU A 131 29.91 46.86 -30.52
CA GLU A 131 30.75 47.98 -30.11
C GLU A 131 32.06 48.04 -30.90
N GLN A 132 32.73 46.90 -31.11
CA GLN A 132 33.95 46.85 -31.94
C GLN A 132 33.66 47.18 -33.41
N THR A 133 32.54 46.72 -33.96
CA THR A 133 32.16 47.02 -35.34
C THR A 133 31.86 48.50 -35.51
N ILE A 134 31.11 49.10 -34.57
CA ILE A 134 30.83 50.54 -34.54
C ILE A 134 32.13 51.34 -34.33
N GLY A 135 32.97 50.94 -33.38
CA GLY A 135 34.26 51.56 -33.09
C GLY A 135 35.22 51.52 -34.28
N ASN A 136 35.36 50.37 -34.95
CA ASN A 136 36.20 50.22 -36.15
C ASN A 136 35.60 50.91 -37.38
N SER A 137 34.28 51.08 -37.42
CA SER A 137 33.63 51.89 -38.46
C SER A 137 33.92 53.39 -38.27
N THR A 138 34.19 53.91 -37.07
CA THR A 138 34.51 55.36 -36.94
C THR A 138 35.85 55.78 -37.57
N SER A 139 36.77 54.84 -37.83
CA SER A 139 38.07 55.11 -38.47
C SER A 139 38.10 54.84 -39.98
N SER A 140 37.05 54.24 -40.56
CA SER A 140 36.97 53.89 -42.00
C SER A 140 35.59 54.11 -42.64
N SER A 141 34.59 54.55 -41.87
CA SER A 141 33.26 54.91 -42.36
C SER A 141 33.35 56.24 -43.08
N GLU A 142 33.03 56.22 -44.37
CA GLU A 142 32.63 57.41 -45.10
C GLU A 142 31.65 58.21 -44.23
N PRO A 143 31.99 59.47 -43.87
CA PRO A 143 31.19 60.23 -42.93
C PRO A 143 29.74 60.26 -43.42
N LEU A 144 28.76 60.13 -42.53
CA LEU A 144 27.33 60.12 -42.87
C LEU A 144 26.94 61.25 -43.86
N SER A 145 27.67 62.37 -43.82
CA SER A 145 27.59 63.46 -44.78
C SER A 145 27.90 63.10 -46.24
N SER A 146 28.88 62.24 -46.54
CA SER A 146 29.18 61.78 -47.91
C SER A 146 28.08 60.85 -48.43
N ILE A 147 27.53 59.99 -47.57
CA ILE A 147 26.39 59.12 -47.91
C ILE A 147 25.16 59.99 -48.18
N LEU A 148 24.88 60.98 -47.32
CA LEU A 148 23.78 61.93 -47.53
C LEU A 148 23.97 62.76 -48.81
N GLN A 149 25.19 63.23 -49.11
CA GLN A 149 25.46 63.92 -50.37
C GLN A 149 25.28 63.00 -51.59
N THR A 150 25.63 61.73 -51.47
CA THR A 150 25.45 60.74 -52.53
C THR A 150 23.97 60.47 -52.77
N ILE A 151 23.19 60.31 -51.70
CA ILE A 151 21.72 60.18 -51.77
C ILE A 151 21.11 61.45 -52.41
N ASP A 152 21.57 62.64 -52.03
CA ASP A 152 21.05 63.89 -52.57
C ASP A 152 21.42 64.09 -54.05
N LYS A 153 22.60 63.59 -54.49
CA LYS A 153 22.98 63.51 -55.90
C LYS A 153 22.08 62.55 -56.68
N TYR A 154 21.81 61.36 -56.16
CA TYR A 154 20.89 60.41 -56.78
C TYR A 154 19.46 60.96 -56.85
N ARG A 155 18.99 61.61 -55.78
CA ARG A 155 17.70 62.30 -55.75
C ARG A 155 17.63 63.36 -56.85
N ARG A 156 18.63 64.22 -56.99
CA ARG A 156 18.66 65.24 -58.06
C ARG A 156 18.74 64.64 -59.46
N ALA A 157 19.41 63.51 -59.63
CA ALA A 157 19.44 62.81 -60.92
C ALA A 157 18.07 62.23 -61.30
N ILE A 158 17.29 61.77 -60.32
CA ILE A 158 15.91 61.28 -60.49
C ILE A 158 14.93 62.44 -60.67
N ASP A 159 15.09 63.54 -59.93
CA ASP A 159 14.21 64.72 -60.03
C ASP A 159 14.52 65.59 -61.27
N GLY A 160 15.75 65.53 -61.80
CA GLY A 160 16.19 66.24 -63.01
C GLY A 160 15.96 65.48 -64.33
N THR A 161 15.32 64.31 -64.28
CA THR A 161 14.89 63.52 -65.44
C THR A 161 13.39 63.67 -65.72
N LYS A 162 12.91 64.93 -65.74
CA LYS A 162 11.59 65.33 -66.29
C LYS A 162 11.72 66.58 -67.15
#